data_AF-A0A3B8PXP4-F1
#
_entry.id   AF-A0A3B8PXP4-F1
#
_cell.length_a   1.000
_cell.length_b   1.000
_cell.length_c   1.000
_cell.angle_alpha   90.00
_cell.angle_beta   90.00
_cell.angle_gamma   90.00
#
_symmetry.space_group_name_H-M   'P 1'
#
loop_
_entity.id
_entity.type
_entity.pdbx_description
1 polymer ?
#
loop_
_entity_poly.entity_id
_entity_poly.type
_entity_poly.pdbx_seq_one_letter_code
_entity_poly.pdbx_strand_id
1 'polypeptide(L)'
;MKDRYCYWSVVDGPYAPMMASVVESARRVGVFKEFHVWTNEPVAGAVCHRVKRFSKKNYLFKLRFLRDEVRRLPFEYFVWLDADSWFVRGPGDVLRALQGAPVHSSLESDACCPRNVRPDWWGCSLKNYAILMRFRGVHSHAIYNVNAGFWIVHRDAIDTFCDLCFDFWFFCKKAGYVFTEEAPLAYATHMLCGDPYRHSLRNLPDLWASDWTGVYQDRLPDGKPWEFVDYFSEETFPVNPAIVHAMRSKEVLVRRALAANRPGPPTRSGGARRRRSTALKVTA
;
A
#
# COMPACT_ATOMS: atom_id res chain seq x y z
N MET A 1 25.83 5.40 2.12
CA MET A 1 24.85 5.89 3.11
C MET A 1 23.81 4.81 3.30
N LYS A 2 23.43 4.46 4.54
CA LYS A 2 22.29 3.56 4.76
C LYS A 2 21.02 4.23 4.25
N ASP A 3 20.15 3.47 3.61
CA ASP A 3 18.83 3.97 3.23
C ASP A 3 18.04 4.33 4.48
N ARG A 4 17.44 5.53 4.51
CA ARG A 4 16.67 6.01 5.67
C ARG A 4 15.35 5.27 5.86
N TYR A 5 14.79 4.71 4.79
CA TYR A 5 13.50 4.03 4.83
C TYR A 5 13.49 2.79 3.94
N CYS A 6 12.59 1.87 4.26
CA CYS A 6 12.24 0.74 3.41
C CYS A 6 10.72 0.71 3.16
N TYR A 7 10.35 0.09 2.04
CA TYR A 7 8.97 -0.37 1.85
C TYR A 7 8.80 -1.73 2.53
N TRP A 8 7.61 -1.98 3.06
CA TRP A 8 7.31 -3.30 3.62
C TRP A 8 5.86 -3.69 3.46
N SER A 9 5.63 -5.00 3.38
CA SER A 9 4.32 -5.63 3.22
C SER A 9 4.29 -7.01 3.88
N VAL A 10 3.08 -7.51 4.18
CA VAL A 10 2.87 -8.90 4.60
C VAL A 10 1.88 -9.53 3.64
N VAL A 11 2.26 -10.63 3.00
CA VAL A 11 1.47 -11.30 1.96
C VAL A 11 1.52 -12.80 2.11
N ASP A 12 0.50 -13.49 1.62
CA ASP A 12 0.48 -14.94 1.51
C ASP A 12 -0.34 -15.39 0.29
N GLY A 13 -0.04 -16.59 -0.20
CA GLY A 13 -0.74 -17.20 -1.33
C GLY A 13 -0.84 -16.25 -2.54
N PRO A 14 -2.06 -15.92 -3.03
CA PRO A 14 -2.22 -15.10 -4.24
C PRO A 14 -1.72 -13.66 -4.10
N TYR A 15 -1.47 -13.18 -2.88
CA TYR A 15 -0.91 -11.84 -2.67
C TYR A 15 0.61 -11.77 -2.89
N ALA A 16 1.33 -12.91 -2.85
CA ALA A 16 2.76 -12.95 -3.14
C ALA A 16 3.09 -12.57 -4.60
N PRO A 17 2.48 -13.19 -5.64
CA PRO A 17 2.67 -12.73 -7.01
C PRO A 17 2.14 -11.30 -7.22
N MET A 18 1.08 -10.91 -6.53
CA MET A 18 0.59 -9.52 -6.58
C MET A 18 1.66 -8.53 -6.12
N MET A 19 2.30 -8.81 -4.97
CA MET A 19 3.40 -8.00 -4.45
C MET A 19 4.61 -7.96 -5.40
N ALA A 20 4.92 -9.06 -6.10
CA ALA A 20 5.98 -9.07 -7.10
C ALA A 20 5.71 -8.08 -8.24
N SER A 21 4.44 -7.90 -8.64
CA SER A 21 4.04 -6.86 -9.61
C SER A 21 4.23 -5.44 -9.05
N VAL A 22 3.97 -5.22 -7.76
CA VAL A 22 4.26 -3.92 -7.11
C VAL A 22 5.74 -3.60 -7.20
N VAL A 23 6.59 -4.55 -6.82
CA VAL A 23 8.05 -4.39 -6.85
C VAL A 23 8.54 -4.15 -8.28
N GLU A 24 8.07 -4.93 -9.27
CA GLU A 24 8.39 -4.72 -10.69
C GLU A 24 8.04 -3.31 -11.15
N SER A 25 6.82 -2.85 -10.85
CA SER A 25 6.38 -1.51 -11.24
C SER A 25 7.25 -0.42 -10.62
N ALA A 26 7.64 -0.59 -9.35
CA ALA A 26 8.53 0.32 -8.65
C ALA A 26 9.90 0.38 -9.33
N ARG A 27 10.50 -0.77 -9.66
CA ARG A 27 11.80 -0.83 -10.37
C ARG A 27 11.72 -0.19 -11.75
N ARG A 28 10.64 -0.41 -12.49
CA ARG A 28 10.42 0.16 -13.83
C ARG A 28 10.46 1.69 -13.83
N VAL A 29 10.03 2.31 -12.74
CA VAL A 29 9.98 3.78 -12.60
C VAL A 29 11.13 4.36 -11.77
N GLY A 30 12.20 3.58 -11.55
CA GLY A 30 13.43 4.04 -10.91
C GLY A 30 13.40 4.06 -9.39
N VAL A 31 12.47 3.37 -8.73
CA VAL A 31 12.49 3.19 -7.27
C VAL A 31 13.43 2.04 -6.94
N PHE A 32 14.56 2.34 -6.30
CA PHE A 32 15.60 1.36 -5.92
C PHE A 32 15.63 1.00 -4.43
N LYS A 33 14.76 1.59 -3.61
CA LYS A 33 14.66 1.29 -2.17
C LYS A 33 14.34 -0.18 -1.90
N GLU A 34 14.79 -0.68 -0.76
CA GLU A 34 14.51 -2.05 -0.35
C GLU A 34 13.01 -2.27 -0.08
N PHE A 35 12.52 -3.43 -0.52
CA PHE A 35 11.20 -3.95 -0.18
C PHE A 35 11.40 -5.16 0.73
N HIS A 36 10.91 -5.08 1.97
CA HIS A 36 10.88 -6.20 2.90
C HIS A 36 9.50 -6.81 2.95
N VAL A 37 9.38 -8.08 2.58
CA VAL A 37 8.08 -8.74 2.46
C VAL A 37 8.04 -9.97 3.35
N TRP A 38 7.11 -9.99 4.31
CA TRP A 38 6.82 -11.19 5.10
C TRP A 38 5.87 -12.07 4.32
N THR A 39 6.32 -13.27 3.96
CA THR A 39 5.64 -14.12 2.98
C THR A 39 5.91 -15.61 3.17
N ASN A 40 4.98 -16.45 2.69
CA ASN A 40 5.14 -17.90 2.62
C ASN A 40 5.84 -18.35 1.33
N GLU A 41 5.97 -17.46 0.34
CA GLU A 41 6.51 -17.72 -1.00
C GLU A 41 7.47 -16.60 -1.44
N PRO A 42 8.51 -16.89 -2.23
CA PRO A 42 9.43 -15.86 -2.73
C PRO A 42 8.72 -14.75 -3.53
N VAL A 43 9.13 -13.50 -3.32
CA VAL A 43 8.68 -12.32 -4.06
C VAL A 43 9.87 -11.72 -4.79
N ALA A 44 9.83 -11.72 -6.13
CA ALA A 44 10.93 -11.26 -6.96
C ALA A 44 11.27 -9.78 -6.70
N GLY A 45 12.56 -9.48 -6.53
CA GLY A 45 13.06 -8.12 -6.29
C GLY A 45 12.90 -7.59 -4.86
N ALA A 46 12.39 -8.41 -3.93
CA ALA A 46 12.21 -8.08 -2.51
C ALA A 46 13.07 -8.98 -1.59
N VAL A 47 13.43 -8.45 -0.43
CA VAL A 47 13.99 -9.22 0.69
C VAL A 47 12.84 -9.92 1.40
N CYS A 48 12.78 -11.24 1.25
CA CYS A 48 11.68 -12.05 1.78
C CYS A 48 11.97 -12.57 3.18
N HIS A 49 11.05 -12.32 4.11
CA HIS A 49 11.06 -12.86 5.46
C HIS A 49 10.01 -13.96 5.56
N ARG A 50 10.37 -15.14 6.07
CA ARG A 50 9.43 -16.25 6.15
C ARG A 50 8.35 -15.96 7.19
N VAL A 51 7.08 -16.13 6.81
CA VAL A 51 5.94 -15.97 7.71
C VAL A 51 5.23 -17.30 7.94
N LYS A 52 4.77 -17.53 9.19
CA LYS A 52 3.79 -18.58 9.48
C LYS A 52 2.39 -18.09 9.15
N ARG A 53 1.40 -18.97 9.22
CA ARG A 53 -0.01 -18.57 9.11
C ARG A 53 -0.33 -17.48 10.15
N PHE A 54 -0.94 -16.39 9.70
CA PHE A 54 -1.36 -15.29 10.55
C PHE A 54 -2.86 -15.00 10.34
N SER A 55 -3.47 -14.28 11.28
CA SER A 55 -4.87 -13.90 11.18
C SER A 55 -5.02 -12.63 10.37
N LYS A 56 -5.87 -12.68 9.34
CA LYS A 56 -6.26 -11.50 8.54
C LYS A 56 -7.48 -10.77 9.08
N LYS A 57 -8.04 -11.21 10.23
CA LYS A 57 -9.26 -10.63 10.79
C LYS A 57 -9.06 -9.14 11.06
N ASN A 58 -9.90 -8.32 10.44
CA ASN A 58 -9.87 -6.86 10.51
C ASN A 58 -8.50 -6.25 10.16
N TYR A 59 -7.66 -7.00 9.45
CA TYR A 59 -6.33 -6.59 8.96
C TYR A 59 -5.35 -6.05 10.03
N LEU A 60 -5.63 -6.27 11.32
CA LEU A 60 -4.76 -5.82 12.43
C LEU A 60 -3.38 -6.48 12.44
N PHE A 61 -3.13 -7.46 11.57
CA PHE A 61 -1.80 -8.05 11.41
C PHE A 61 -0.78 -6.99 10.99
N LYS A 62 -1.16 -5.96 10.21
CA LYS A 62 -0.25 -4.88 9.79
C LYS A 62 0.46 -4.28 11.02
N LEU A 63 -0.32 -3.88 12.03
CA LEU A 63 0.19 -3.32 13.28
C LEU A 63 1.04 -4.31 14.09
N ARG A 64 0.64 -5.59 14.13
CA ARG A 64 1.42 -6.63 14.82
C ARG A 64 2.77 -6.85 14.17
N PHE A 65 2.82 -6.96 12.84
CA PHE A 65 4.09 -7.11 12.12
C PHE A 65 4.97 -5.87 12.26
N LEU A 66 4.38 -4.67 12.21
CA LEU A 66 5.13 -3.43 12.46
C LEU A 66 5.86 -3.50 13.82
N ARG A 67 5.09 -3.77 14.88
CA ARG A 67 5.58 -3.80 16.27
C ARG A 67 6.50 -4.98 16.55
N ASP A 68 6.19 -6.16 16.03
CA ASP A 68 6.87 -7.38 16.47
C ASP A 68 8.06 -7.72 15.58
N GLU A 69 8.03 -7.38 14.28
CA GLU A 69 9.03 -7.83 13.31
C GLU A 69 9.73 -6.68 12.58
N VAL A 70 8.97 -5.79 11.96
CA VAL A 70 9.48 -4.74 11.05
C VAL A 70 10.40 -3.77 11.78
N ARG A 71 10.05 -3.36 13.00
CA ARG A 71 10.88 -2.42 13.80
C ARG A 71 12.31 -2.91 14.06
N ARG A 72 12.58 -4.21 13.92
CA ARG A 72 13.91 -4.80 14.13
C ARG A 72 14.85 -4.58 12.95
N LEU A 73 14.32 -4.21 11.77
CA LEU A 73 15.12 -3.89 10.60
C LEU A 73 15.93 -2.58 10.83
N PRO A 74 17.05 -2.37 10.13
CA PRO A 74 17.96 -1.24 10.37
C PRO A 74 17.58 0.08 9.66
N PHE A 75 16.29 0.41 9.50
CA PHE A 75 15.78 1.65 8.88
C PHE A 75 15.17 2.65 9.88
N GLU A 76 15.21 3.94 9.58
CA GLU A 76 14.59 5.00 10.41
C GLU A 76 13.07 5.08 10.17
N TYR A 77 12.62 4.88 8.94
CA TYR A 77 11.20 4.94 8.57
C TYR A 77 10.74 3.68 7.86
N PHE A 78 9.47 3.34 8.09
CA PHE A 78 8.83 2.16 7.52
C PHE A 78 7.60 2.58 6.72
N VAL A 79 7.63 2.34 5.41
CA VAL A 79 6.54 2.68 4.49
C VAL A 79 5.73 1.41 4.19
N TRP A 80 4.52 1.33 4.72
CA TRP A 80 3.59 0.26 4.39
C TRP A 80 3.03 0.45 2.98
N LEU A 81 2.91 -0.65 2.24
CA LEU A 81 2.14 -0.72 1.00
C LEU A 81 1.26 -1.97 0.98
N ASP A 82 0.00 -1.80 0.61
CA ASP A 82 -0.85 -2.93 0.25
C ASP A 82 -0.39 -3.56 -1.08
N ALA A 83 -0.57 -4.89 -1.21
CA ALA A 83 -0.03 -5.67 -2.32
C ALA A 83 -0.74 -5.40 -3.66
N ASP A 84 -1.88 -4.72 -3.65
CA ASP A 84 -2.63 -4.19 -4.79
C ASP A 84 -2.26 -2.74 -5.13
N SER A 85 -1.08 -2.29 -4.71
CA SER A 85 -0.51 -1.01 -5.15
C SER A 85 0.16 -1.11 -6.53
N TRP A 86 0.35 0.03 -7.20
CA TRP A 86 1.04 0.08 -8.49
C TRP A 86 1.78 1.41 -8.66
N PHE A 87 3.08 1.34 -8.99
CA PHE A 87 3.86 2.53 -9.29
C PHE A 87 3.71 2.90 -10.76
N VAL A 88 3.23 4.12 -11.02
CA VAL A 88 3.09 4.68 -12.37
C VAL A 88 4.24 5.62 -12.73
N ARG A 89 4.92 6.19 -11.72
CA ARG A 89 6.15 6.99 -11.86
C ARG A 89 6.93 7.02 -10.55
N GLY A 90 8.14 7.56 -10.56
CA GLY A 90 8.94 7.74 -9.35
C GLY A 90 8.24 8.71 -8.37
N PRO A 91 8.07 8.37 -7.09
CA PRO A 91 7.39 9.21 -6.10
C PRO A 91 8.25 10.38 -5.58
N GLY A 92 9.50 10.48 -6.02
CA GLY A 92 10.47 11.44 -5.48
C GLY A 92 10.80 11.12 -4.02
N ASP A 93 10.88 12.16 -3.19
CA ASP A 93 11.01 12.01 -1.74
C ASP A 93 9.65 11.65 -1.12
N VAL A 94 9.50 10.39 -0.72
CA VAL A 94 8.29 9.88 -0.04
C VAL A 94 8.17 10.45 1.38
N LEU A 95 9.29 10.74 2.05
CA LEU A 95 9.29 11.20 3.44
C LEU A 95 8.78 12.63 3.57
N ARG A 96 8.69 13.41 2.46
CA ARG A 96 8.00 14.71 2.46
C ARG A 96 6.56 14.62 2.96
N ALA A 97 5.92 13.45 2.84
CA ALA A 97 4.56 13.23 3.32
C ALA A 97 4.42 13.35 4.84
N LEU A 98 5.52 13.19 5.58
CA LEU A 98 5.55 13.32 7.03
C LEU A 98 5.35 14.77 7.48
N GLN A 99 5.71 15.77 6.69
CA GLN A 99 5.49 17.19 7.03
C GLN A 99 5.99 17.59 8.44
N GLY A 100 7.07 16.94 8.89
CA GLY A 100 7.68 17.12 10.23
C GLY A 100 7.12 16.21 11.33
N ALA A 101 6.04 15.46 11.07
CA ALA A 101 5.48 14.48 11.99
C ALA A 101 6.25 13.14 11.98
N PRO A 102 6.14 12.33 13.06
CA PRO A 102 6.70 10.98 13.08
C PRO A 102 5.87 9.95 12.30
N VAL A 103 4.64 10.29 11.90
CA VAL A 103 3.73 9.39 11.18
C VAL A 103 3.03 10.12 10.05
N HIS A 104 2.65 9.37 9.02
CA HIS A 104 1.78 9.85 7.96
C HIS A 104 0.86 8.71 7.52
N SER A 105 -0.42 9.02 7.36
CA SER A 105 -1.35 8.24 6.55
C SER A 105 -2.11 9.20 5.65
N SER A 106 -2.49 8.78 4.44
CA SER A 106 -3.22 9.64 3.50
C SER A 106 -4.67 9.81 3.95
N LEU A 107 -4.94 10.85 4.73
CA LEU A 107 -6.29 11.16 5.23
C LEU A 107 -7.19 11.63 4.07
N GLU A 108 -8.38 11.06 3.90
CA GLU A 108 -9.18 11.30 2.68
C GLU A 108 -10.36 12.24 2.94
N SER A 109 -11.37 11.76 3.67
CA SER A 109 -12.69 12.40 3.82
C SER A 109 -12.96 12.85 5.24
N ASP A 110 -13.45 14.08 5.42
CA ASP A 110 -13.80 14.65 6.73
C ASP A 110 -15.20 14.19 7.17
N ALA A 111 -15.27 13.35 8.20
CA ALA A 111 -16.52 12.87 8.79
C ALA A 111 -17.37 13.98 9.42
N CYS A 112 -16.79 15.15 9.70
CA CYS A 112 -17.50 16.31 10.25
C CYS A 112 -18.05 17.27 9.18
N CYS A 113 -17.78 17.02 7.90
CA CYS A 113 -18.22 17.90 6.82
C CYS A 113 -19.76 17.89 6.68
N PRO A 114 -20.43 19.06 6.66
CA PRO A 114 -21.89 19.13 6.52
C PRO A 114 -22.39 18.71 5.14
N ARG A 115 -21.51 18.57 4.15
CA ARG A 115 -21.82 18.09 2.79
C ARG A 115 -21.74 16.57 2.64
N ASN A 116 -21.47 15.83 3.71
CA ASN A 116 -21.40 14.37 3.65
C ASN A 116 -22.75 13.79 3.25
N VAL A 117 -22.73 12.93 2.23
CA VAL A 117 -23.90 12.21 1.72
C VAL A 117 -23.97 10.78 2.24
N ARG A 118 -22.83 10.19 2.62
CA ARG A 118 -22.79 8.89 3.29
C ARG A 118 -23.10 9.03 4.78
N PRO A 119 -23.94 8.14 5.36
CA PRO A 119 -24.35 8.26 6.75
C PRO A 119 -23.34 7.64 7.74
N ASP A 120 -22.50 6.71 7.28
CA ASP A 120 -21.64 5.89 8.13
C ASP A 120 -20.31 5.50 7.46
N TRP A 121 -19.40 5.03 8.31
CA TRP A 121 -18.17 4.36 7.91
C TRP A 121 -18.05 3.07 8.71
N TRP A 122 -17.98 1.94 8.02
CA TRP A 122 -17.93 0.60 8.65
C TRP A 122 -19.08 0.34 9.64
N GLY A 123 -20.29 0.84 9.35
CA GLY A 123 -21.46 0.68 10.22
C GLY A 123 -21.48 1.59 11.44
N CYS A 124 -20.52 2.51 11.58
CA CYS A 124 -20.53 3.56 12.59
C CYS A 124 -20.96 4.88 11.94
N SER A 125 -22.05 5.49 12.42
CA SER A 125 -22.49 6.78 11.88
C SER A 125 -21.37 7.82 12.00
N LEU A 126 -21.25 8.73 11.02
CA LEU A 126 -20.15 9.70 11.00
C LEU A 126 -20.12 10.56 12.27
N LYS A 127 -21.30 10.91 12.80
CA LYS A 127 -21.45 11.59 14.10
C LYS A 127 -20.88 10.77 15.26
N ASN A 128 -21.17 9.47 15.32
CA ASN A 128 -20.66 8.62 16.39
C ASN A 128 -19.16 8.37 16.24
N TYR A 129 -18.66 8.20 15.02
CA TYR A 129 -17.22 8.11 14.74
C TYR A 129 -16.48 9.35 15.24
N ALA A 130 -16.99 10.54 14.93
CA ALA A 130 -16.46 11.81 15.44
C ALA A 130 -16.50 11.89 16.98
N ILE A 131 -17.59 11.45 17.61
CA ILE A 131 -17.69 11.39 19.08
C ILE A 131 -16.64 10.45 19.68
N LEU A 132 -16.44 9.25 19.11
CA LEU A 132 -15.45 8.29 19.60
C LEU A 132 -14.03 8.84 19.51
N MET A 133 -13.67 9.48 18.38
CA MET A 133 -12.39 10.14 18.17
C MET A 133 -12.16 11.27 19.20
N ARG A 134 -13.14 12.15 19.41
CA ARG A 134 -13.07 13.25 20.38
C ARG A 134 -12.99 12.77 21.82
N PHE A 135 -13.76 11.74 22.17
CA PHE A 135 -13.70 11.12 23.49
C PHE A 135 -12.30 10.58 23.80
N ARG A 136 -11.54 10.21 22.75
CA ARG A 136 -10.17 9.72 22.87
C ARG A 136 -9.10 10.79 22.64
N GLY A 137 -9.48 12.07 22.65
CA GLY A 137 -8.53 13.19 22.68
C GLY A 137 -8.22 13.83 21.32
N VAL A 138 -8.92 13.46 20.25
CA VAL A 138 -8.80 14.19 18.97
C VAL A 138 -9.51 15.55 19.11
N HIS A 139 -8.74 16.63 18.97
CA HIS A 139 -9.24 18.01 19.12
C HIS A 139 -9.31 18.80 17.81
N SER A 140 -8.84 18.23 16.70
CA SER A 140 -8.97 18.87 15.39
C SER A 140 -10.43 19.10 15.03
N HIS A 141 -10.69 20.18 14.28
CA HIS A 141 -12.04 20.49 13.82
C HIS A 141 -12.56 19.40 12.87
N ALA A 142 -11.75 19.06 11.84
CA ALA A 142 -12.01 17.94 10.94
C ALA A 142 -11.59 16.61 11.56
N ILE A 143 -12.35 15.56 11.28
CA ILE A 143 -12.06 14.19 11.69
C ILE A 143 -12.08 13.32 10.45
N TYR A 144 -10.89 12.98 9.97
CA TYR A 144 -10.74 12.28 8.70
C TYR A 144 -10.88 10.76 8.85
N ASN A 145 -11.35 10.11 7.78
CA ASN A 145 -11.07 8.69 7.54
C ASN A 145 -9.70 8.52 6.84
N VAL A 146 -9.39 7.28 6.52
CA VAL A 146 -8.16 6.90 5.82
C VAL A 146 -8.42 5.63 5.03
N ASN A 147 -7.68 5.44 3.94
CA ASN A 147 -7.48 4.12 3.34
C ASN A 147 -6.13 3.54 3.81
N ALA A 148 -6.12 2.32 4.32
CA ALA A 148 -4.92 1.73 4.96
C ALA A 148 -3.88 1.15 3.99
N GLY A 149 -3.94 1.51 2.70
CA GLY A 149 -3.03 1.02 1.67
C GLY A 149 -1.65 1.67 1.65
N PHE A 150 -1.49 2.83 2.30
CA PHE A 150 -0.21 3.54 2.39
C PHE A 150 -0.11 4.36 3.67
N TRP A 151 0.98 4.15 4.40
CA TRP A 151 1.33 4.96 5.57
C TRP A 151 2.81 4.82 5.91
N ILE A 152 3.33 5.79 6.66
CA ILE A 152 4.73 5.92 7.04
C ILE A 152 4.79 6.06 8.55
N VAL A 153 5.70 5.34 9.21
CA VAL A 153 5.97 5.50 10.65
C VAL A 153 7.47 5.56 10.87
N HIS A 154 7.91 6.54 11.66
CA HIS A 154 9.27 6.62 12.20
C HIS A 154 9.48 5.54 13.27
N ARG A 155 10.64 4.90 13.27
CA ARG A 155 11.03 3.83 14.19
C ARG A 155 10.68 4.14 15.65
N ASP A 156 11.06 5.32 16.12
CA ASP A 156 10.92 5.68 17.54
C ASP A 156 9.45 5.94 17.94
N ALA A 157 8.55 6.09 16.97
CA ALA A 157 7.13 6.26 17.21
C ALA A 157 6.32 4.96 17.11
N ILE A 158 6.93 3.83 16.73
CA ILE A 158 6.21 2.58 16.45
C ILE A 158 5.40 2.09 17.65
N ASP A 159 5.99 2.10 18.85
CA ASP A 159 5.31 1.58 20.04
C ASP A 159 4.07 2.43 20.36
N THR A 160 4.24 3.75 20.47
CA THR A 160 3.14 4.68 20.69
C THR A 160 2.07 4.60 19.60
N PHE A 161 2.48 4.53 18.33
CA PHE A 161 1.56 4.41 17.19
C PHE A 161 0.72 3.14 17.25
N CYS A 162 1.36 1.98 17.48
CA CYS A 162 0.68 0.70 17.61
C CYS A 162 -0.24 0.66 18.83
N ASP A 163 0.20 1.17 19.97
CA ASP A 163 -0.60 1.22 21.20
C ASP A 163 -1.84 2.09 21.01
N LEU A 164 -1.70 3.29 20.43
CA LEU A 164 -2.83 4.15 20.08
C LEU A 164 -3.83 3.44 19.16
N CYS A 165 -3.34 2.74 18.13
CA CYS A 165 -4.20 1.99 17.22
C CYS A 165 -4.96 0.87 17.95
N PHE A 166 -4.26 0.02 18.69
CA PHE A 166 -4.91 -1.10 19.39
C PHE A 166 -5.88 -0.61 20.46
N ASP A 167 -5.50 0.38 21.25
CA ASP A 167 -6.35 0.95 22.30
C ASP A 167 -7.63 1.54 21.72
N PHE A 168 -7.53 2.31 20.64
CA PHE A 168 -8.70 2.86 19.96
C PHE A 168 -9.58 1.77 19.37
N TRP A 169 -8.98 0.75 18.73
CA TRP A 169 -9.73 -0.38 18.20
C TRP A 169 -10.51 -1.12 19.29
N PHE A 170 -9.86 -1.43 20.43
CA PHE A 170 -10.51 -2.10 21.56
C PHE A 170 -11.57 -1.23 22.21
N PHE A 171 -11.34 0.08 22.31
CA PHE A 171 -12.32 1.04 22.80
C PHE A 171 -13.59 1.05 21.93
N CYS A 172 -13.44 1.21 20.62
CA CYS A 172 -14.56 1.18 19.67
C CYS A 172 -15.30 -0.16 19.71
N LYS A 173 -14.58 -1.28 19.83
CA LYS A 173 -15.19 -2.60 19.98
C LYS A 173 -16.05 -2.72 21.24
N LYS A 174 -15.60 -2.18 22.38
CA LYS A 174 -16.39 -2.14 23.62
C LYS A 174 -17.63 -1.24 23.46
N ALA A 175 -17.56 -0.21 22.62
CA ALA A 175 -18.69 0.63 22.25
C ALA A 175 -19.62 0.01 21.18
N GLY A 176 -19.38 -1.25 20.77
CA GLY A 176 -20.21 -1.97 19.81
C GLY A 176 -19.78 -1.85 18.35
N TYR A 177 -18.66 -1.21 18.05
CA TYR A 177 -18.16 -1.01 16.68
C TYR A 177 -16.95 -1.89 16.37
N VAL A 178 -17.03 -2.70 15.31
CA VAL A 178 -15.93 -3.57 14.88
C VAL A 178 -15.32 -3.00 13.60
N PHE A 179 -14.42 -2.03 13.78
CA PHE A 179 -13.67 -1.45 12.66
C PHE A 179 -12.61 -2.43 12.10
N THR A 180 -12.17 -2.15 10.88
CA THR A 180 -10.89 -2.60 10.34
C THR A 180 -9.73 -1.84 11.02
N GLU A 181 -8.51 -1.97 10.51
CA GLU A 181 -7.34 -1.19 10.93
C GLU A 181 -7.42 0.28 10.52
N GLU A 182 -8.29 0.67 9.60
CA GLU A 182 -8.37 2.04 9.08
C GLU A 182 -8.76 3.07 10.14
N ALA A 183 -9.81 2.82 10.93
CA ALA A 183 -10.22 3.76 11.98
C ALA A 183 -9.13 3.94 13.06
N PRO A 184 -8.50 2.87 13.58
CA PRO A 184 -7.29 2.97 14.40
C PRO A 184 -6.15 3.78 13.76
N LEU A 185 -5.88 3.56 12.47
CA LEU A 185 -4.83 4.25 11.74
C LEU A 185 -5.11 5.75 11.62
N ALA A 186 -6.35 6.13 11.29
CA ALA A 186 -6.79 7.51 11.25
C ALA A 186 -6.65 8.16 12.64
N TYR A 187 -7.12 7.49 13.70
CA TYR A 187 -6.95 7.96 15.08
C TYR A 187 -5.49 8.22 15.45
N ALA A 188 -4.61 7.22 15.29
CA ALA A 188 -3.20 7.37 15.64
C ALA A 188 -2.50 8.47 14.81
N THR A 189 -2.89 8.63 13.55
CA THR A 189 -2.39 9.73 12.70
C THR A 189 -2.81 11.08 13.28
N HIS A 190 -4.09 11.28 13.61
CA HIS A 190 -4.59 12.51 14.24
C HIS A 190 -3.85 12.85 15.54
N MET A 191 -3.57 11.85 16.37
CA MET A 191 -2.88 12.05 17.65
C MET A 191 -1.40 12.43 17.51
N LEU A 192 -0.73 11.98 16.44
CA LEU A 192 0.73 12.09 16.31
C LEU A 192 1.19 13.07 15.22
N CYS A 193 0.31 13.50 14.31
CA CYS A 193 0.69 14.37 13.20
C CYS A 193 0.73 15.87 13.53
N GLY A 194 0.13 16.29 14.64
CA GLY A 194 -0.01 17.69 15.04
C GLY A 194 -1.04 18.47 14.21
N ASP A 195 -0.99 18.37 12.88
CA ASP A 195 -1.91 19.02 11.94
C ASP A 195 -2.41 18.01 10.88
N PRO A 196 -3.61 17.41 11.07
CA PRO A 196 -4.13 16.38 10.16
C PRO A 196 -4.41 16.92 8.75
N TYR A 197 -4.62 18.23 8.59
CA TYR A 197 -4.90 18.80 7.27
C TYR A 197 -3.70 18.57 6.31
N ARG A 198 -2.46 18.71 6.81
CA ARG A 198 -1.23 18.49 6.03
C ARG A 198 -1.03 17.06 5.55
N HIS A 199 -1.69 16.11 6.18
CA HIS A 199 -1.64 14.68 5.85
C HIS A 199 -2.79 14.24 4.94
N SER A 200 -3.63 15.18 4.49
CA SER A 200 -4.74 14.88 3.60
C SER A 200 -4.28 14.57 2.17
N LEU A 201 -5.02 13.69 1.50
CA LEU A 201 -4.84 13.38 0.08
C LEU A 201 -4.86 14.64 -0.80
N ARG A 202 -5.68 15.64 -0.44
CA ARG A 202 -5.76 16.92 -1.15
C ARG A 202 -4.47 17.73 -1.13
N ASN A 203 -3.66 17.57 -0.08
CA ASN A 203 -2.38 18.26 0.05
C ASN A 203 -1.21 17.48 -0.56
N LEU A 204 -1.38 16.17 -0.80
CA LEU A 204 -0.37 15.31 -1.41
C LEU A 204 -0.96 14.45 -2.55
N PRO A 205 -1.72 15.05 -3.50
CA PRO A 205 -2.45 14.30 -4.53
C PRO A 205 -1.51 13.66 -5.57
N ASP A 206 -0.23 14.01 -5.50
CA ASP A 206 0.80 13.59 -6.42
C ASP A 206 1.63 12.39 -5.91
N LEU A 207 1.49 12.02 -4.65
CA LEU A 207 2.24 10.92 -4.05
C LEU A 207 1.50 9.58 -4.19
N TRP A 208 0.33 9.49 -3.57
CA TRP A 208 -0.44 8.26 -3.45
C TRP A 208 -1.93 8.57 -3.49
N ALA A 209 -2.75 7.72 -4.11
CA ALA A 209 -4.21 7.76 -3.97
C ALA A 209 -4.82 6.36 -4.08
N SER A 210 -5.98 6.16 -3.43
CA SER A 210 -6.80 4.96 -3.58
C SER A 210 -7.73 5.04 -4.79
N ASP A 211 -7.86 3.93 -5.52
CA ASP A 211 -8.87 3.78 -6.57
C ASP A 211 -10.06 2.97 -6.04
N TRP A 212 -10.78 3.54 -5.07
CA TRP A 212 -11.91 2.85 -4.45
C TRP A 212 -13.14 2.79 -5.37
N THR A 213 -13.27 3.76 -6.29
CA THR A 213 -14.35 3.83 -7.28
C THR A 213 -14.13 2.93 -8.49
N GLY A 214 -12.89 2.48 -8.75
CA GLY A 214 -12.61 1.53 -9.82
C GLY A 214 -12.32 2.14 -11.18
N VAL A 215 -11.72 3.34 -11.23
CA VAL A 215 -11.24 3.98 -12.46
C VAL A 215 -10.33 3.04 -13.27
N TYR A 216 -9.54 2.22 -12.58
CA TYR A 216 -8.64 1.24 -13.18
C TYR A 216 -9.12 -0.20 -13.00
N GLN A 217 -10.40 -0.43 -12.73
CA GLN A 217 -10.95 -1.78 -12.65
C GLN A 217 -10.56 -2.61 -13.88
N ASP A 218 -10.07 -3.83 -13.63
CA ASP A 218 -9.63 -4.78 -14.65
C ASP A 218 -8.48 -4.31 -15.58
N ARG A 219 -7.80 -3.20 -15.23
CA ARG A 219 -6.59 -2.71 -15.91
C ARG A 219 -5.53 -2.21 -14.92
N LEU A 220 -4.34 -1.94 -15.41
CA LEU A 220 -3.29 -1.30 -14.61
C LEU A 220 -3.38 0.22 -14.74
N PRO A 221 -3.08 0.97 -13.67
CA PRO A 221 -2.95 2.41 -13.74
C PRO A 221 -1.90 2.85 -14.77
N ASP A 222 -2.24 3.88 -15.55
CA ASP A 222 -1.48 4.35 -16.72
C ASP A 222 -0.69 5.64 -16.48
N GLY A 223 -0.78 6.19 -15.26
CA GLY A 223 -0.07 7.40 -14.84
C GLY A 223 -0.71 8.71 -15.29
N LYS A 224 -1.91 8.66 -15.88
CA LYS A 224 -2.69 9.86 -16.19
C LYS A 224 -3.41 10.36 -14.94
N PRO A 225 -3.66 11.68 -14.82
CA PRO A 225 -4.53 12.22 -13.80
C PRO A 225 -5.96 11.68 -13.94
N TRP A 226 -6.70 11.63 -12.82
CA TRP A 226 -8.13 11.34 -12.80
C TRP A 226 -8.84 12.14 -11.68
N GLU A 227 -10.17 12.17 -11.73
CA GLU A 227 -10.98 12.76 -10.67
C GLU A 227 -11.17 11.77 -9.52
N PHE A 228 -10.50 12.00 -8.40
CA PHE A 228 -10.75 11.25 -7.18
C PHE A 228 -12.10 11.65 -6.60
N VAL A 229 -12.90 10.66 -6.18
CA VAL A 229 -14.20 10.88 -5.54
C VAL A 229 -14.00 10.76 -4.04
N ASP A 230 -14.33 11.80 -3.28
CA ASP A 230 -14.31 11.75 -1.81
C ASP A 230 -15.31 10.71 -1.29
N TYR A 231 -14.90 9.85 -0.36
CA TYR A 231 -15.74 8.74 0.08
C TYR A 231 -17.02 9.21 0.80
N PHE A 232 -16.95 10.25 1.65
CA PHE A 232 -18.13 10.70 2.42
C PHE A 232 -19.00 11.71 1.70
N SER A 233 -18.38 12.67 1.02
CA SER A 233 -19.09 13.80 0.38
C SER A 233 -19.36 13.59 -1.10
N GLU A 234 -18.72 12.61 -1.73
CA GLU A 234 -18.75 12.37 -3.19
C GLU A 234 -18.24 13.57 -4.02
N GLU A 235 -17.63 14.57 -3.36
CA GLU A 235 -16.96 15.68 -4.03
C GLU A 235 -15.76 15.15 -4.82
N THR A 236 -15.62 15.61 -6.05
CA THR A 236 -14.48 15.24 -6.91
C THR A 236 -13.36 16.26 -6.85
N PHE A 237 -12.12 15.79 -6.92
CA PHE A 237 -10.96 16.64 -7.15
C PHE A 237 -9.88 15.90 -7.95
N PRO A 238 -9.06 16.62 -8.74
CA PRO A 238 -8.05 15.98 -9.56
C PRO A 238 -6.93 15.42 -8.68
N VAL A 239 -6.56 14.16 -8.95
CA VAL A 239 -5.34 13.54 -8.43
C VAL A 239 -4.47 13.08 -9.59
N ASN A 240 -3.18 13.04 -9.34
CA ASN A 240 -2.23 12.45 -10.26
C ASN A 240 -1.14 11.81 -9.42
N PRO A 241 -1.35 10.69 -8.74
CA PRO A 241 -0.40 10.11 -7.80
C PRO A 241 0.68 9.26 -8.46
N ALA A 242 1.83 9.13 -7.81
CA ALA A 242 2.93 8.28 -8.28
C ALA A 242 2.70 6.80 -7.97
N ILE A 243 1.93 6.53 -6.91
CA ILE A 243 1.55 5.21 -6.43
C ILE A 243 0.02 5.16 -6.38
N VAL A 244 -0.58 4.15 -7.02
CA VAL A 244 -2.03 3.96 -7.02
C VAL A 244 -2.36 2.70 -6.24
N HIS A 245 -3.25 2.78 -5.26
CA HIS A 245 -3.83 1.59 -4.63
C HIS A 245 -5.01 1.10 -5.48
N ALA A 246 -4.73 0.14 -6.36
CA ALA A 246 -5.62 -0.36 -7.41
C ALA A 246 -6.51 -1.51 -6.89
N MET A 247 -7.40 -1.18 -5.96
CA MET A 247 -8.20 -2.13 -5.17
C MET A 247 -9.05 -3.10 -6.02
N ARG A 248 -9.38 -2.72 -7.26
CA ARG A 248 -10.19 -3.49 -8.22
C ARG A 248 -9.39 -4.04 -9.41
N SER A 249 -8.08 -4.14 -9.28
CA SER A 249 -7.17 -4.61 -10.34
C SER A 249 -6.34 -5.83 -9.92
N LYS A 250 -6.76 -6.53 -8.86
CA LYS A 250 -6.04 -7.66 -8.24
C LYS A 250 -5.69 -8.75 -9.23
N GLU A 251 -6.65 -9.18 -10.03
CA GLU A 251 -6.50 -10.24 -11.03
C GLU A 251 -5.51 -9.85 -12.12
N VAL A 252 -5.44 -8.57 -12.47
CA VAL A 252 -4.49 -8.05 -13.47
C VAL A 252 -3.08 -8.09 -12.93
N LEU A 253 -2.89 -7.65 -11.68
CA LEU A 253 -1.59 -7.67 -10.99
C LEU A 253 -1.07 -9.10 -10.84
N VAL A 254 -1.92 -10.05 -10.44
CA VAL A 254 -1.53 -11.47 -10.33
C VAL A 254 -1.16 -12.04 -11.71
N ARG A 255 -2.01 -11.82 -12.74
CA ARG A 255 -1.74 -12.33 -14.09
C ARG A 255 -0.42 -11.80 -14.65
N ARG A 256 -0.11 -10.52 -14.42
CA ARG A 256 1.14 -9.90 -14.87
C ARG A 256 2.37 -10.58 -14.26
N ALA A 257 2.37 -10.79 -12.95
CA ALA A 257 3.47 -11.45 -12.25
C ALA A 257 3.69 -12.88 -12.75
N LEU A 258 2.60 -13.64 -12.92
CA LEU A 258 2.67 -15.01 -13.43
C LEU A 258 3.16 -15.06 -14.88
N ALA A 259 2.82 -14.07 -15.71
CA ALA A 259 3.31 -13.99 -17.09
C ALA A 259 4.81 -13.67 -17.15
N ALA A 260 5.32 -12.80 -16.27
CA ALA A 260 6.73 -12.43 -16.19
C ALA A 260 7.64 -13.60 -15.78
N ASN A 261 7.10 -14.57 -15.01
CA ASN A 261 7.84 -15.74 -14.54
C ASN A 261 7.79 -16.95 -15.49
N ARG A 262 7.11 -16.84 -16.65
CA ARG A 262 7.14 -17.94 -17.63
C ARG A 262 8.53 -17.98 -18.28
N PRO A 263 9.23 -19.13 -18.27
CA PRO A 263 10.46 -19.26 -19.03
C PRO A 263 10.13 -18.92 -20.49
N GLY A 264 10.93 -18.01 -21.07
CA GLY A 264 10.78 -17.64 -22.48
C GLY A 264 10.76 -18.89 -23.36
N PRO A 265 10.11 -18.84 -24.53
CA PRO A 265 10.14 -19.97 -25.46
C PRO A 265 11.61 -20.37 -25.68
N PRO A 266 11.92 -21.68 -25.67
CA PRO A 266 13.29 -22.14 -25.82
C PRO A 266 13.86 -21.48 -27.07
N THR A 267 14.89 -20.64 -26.88
CA THR A 267 15.62 -20.05 -27.99
C THR A 267 16.09 -21.22 -28.84
N ARG A 268 15.64 -21.30 -30.10
CA ARG A 268 16.15 -22.27 -31.08
C ARG A 268 17.64 -21.98 -31.27
N SER A 269 18.47 -22.54 -30.40
CA SER A 269 19.91 -22.57 -30.57
C SER A 269 20.19 -23.24 -31.90
N GLY A 270 20.92 -22.52 -32.76
CA GLY A 270 21.06 -22.77 -34.19
C GLY A 270 21.16 -24.24 -34.56
N GLY A 271 20.30 -24.64 -35.51
CA GLY A 271 20.45 -25.91 -36.20
C GLY A 271 21.86 -26.04 -36.73
N ALA A 272 22.56 -27.08 -36.28
CA ALA A 272 23.84 -27.49 -36.83
C ALA A 272 23.70 -27.64 -38.35
N ARG A 273 24.42 -26.80 -39.10
CA ARG A 273 24.63 -26.99 -40.54
C ARG A 273 25.29 -28.35 -40.75
N ARG A 274 24.49 -29.37 -41.11
CA ARG A 274 25.02 -30.62 -41.69
C ARG A 274 25.73 -30.28 -43.00
N ARG A 275 27.08 -30.25 -42.96
CA ARG A 275 27.89 -30.30 -44.18
C ARG A 275 27.62 -31.64 -44.86
N ARG A 276 27.01 -31.62 -46.04
CA ARG A 276 26.97 -32.78 -46.94
C ARG A 276 28.39 -32.98 -47.48
N SER A 277 29.04 -34.09 -47.15
CA SER A 277 30.23 -34.54 -47.86
C SER A 277 29.80 -35.20 -49.16
N THR A 278 30.18 -34.60 -50.28
CA THR A 278 30.17 -35.23 -51.60
C THR A 278 31.24 -36.32 -51.62
N ALA A 279 30.82 -37.58 -51.72
CA ALA A 279 31.70 -38.67 -52.09
C ALA A 279 31.76 -38.75 -53.62
N LEU A 280 32.95 -38.51 -54.18
CA LEU A 280 33.30 -38.90 -55.53
C LEU A 280 33.19 -40.43 -55.65
N LYS A 281 32.48 -40.92 -56.65
CA LYS A 281 32.68 -42.27 -57.21
C LYS A 281 33.57 -42.12 -58.44
N VAL A 282 34.76 -42.71 -58.37
CA VAL A 282 35.64 -43.02 -59.49
C VAL A 282 35.38 -44.48 -59.82
N THR A 283 35.01 -44.80 -61.06
CA THR A 283 35.35 -46.05 -61.73
C THR A 283 35.21 -45.87 -63.24
N ALA A 284 36.14 -46.50 -63.94
CA ALA A 284 36.32 -46.56 -65.39
C ALA A 284 35.17 -47.25 -66.14
#